data_AF-A0A967I5Q8-F1
#
_entry.id   AF-A0A967I5Q8-F1
#
_cell.length_a   1.000
_cell.length_b   1.000
_cell.length_c   1.000
_cell.angle_alpha   90.00
_cell.angle_beta   90.00
_cell.angle_gamma   90.00
#
_symmetry.space_group_name_H-M   'P 1'
#
loop_
_entity.id
_entity.type
_entity.pdbx_description
1 polymer ?
#
loop_
_entity_poly.entity_id
_entity_poly.type
_entity_poly.pdbx_seq_one_letter_code
_entity_poly.pdbx_strand_id
1 'polypeptide(L)' 'MDLLIVGINHVTAPVALREKVAFAPEQLGHALFDLKSTAGLREIAILSTCNRTEV' A
#
# COMPACT_ATOMS: atom_id res chain seq x y z
N MET A 1 19.67 8.21 0.89
CA MET A 1 18.26 8.31 1.33
C MET A 1 17.55 7.42 0.38
N ASP A 2 17.17 6.25 0.87
CA ASP A 2 16.80 5.14 0.00
C ASP A 2 15.30 4.96 0.13
N LEU A 3 14.61 5.08 -1.00
CA LEU A 3 13.18 4.88 -1.10
C LEU A 3 12.96 3.44 -1.57
N LEU A 4 12.19 2.71 -0.79
CA LEU A 4 11.69 1.39 -1.16
C LEU A 4 10.21 1.53 -1.50
N ILE A 5 9.79 0.86 -2.56
CA ILE A 5 8.37 0.73 -2.92
C ILE A 5 8.06 -0.76 -2.99
N VAL A 6 7.01 -1.18 -2.27
CA VAL A 6 6.49 -2.53 -2.34
C VAL A 6 5.01 -2.47 -2.74
N GLY A 7 4.64 -3.14 -3.82
CA GLY A 7 3.27 -3.08 -4.29
C GLY A 7 2.99 -3.86 -5.56
N ILE A 8 1.75 -3.75 -6.02
CA ILE A 8 1.28 -4.33 -7.28
C ILE A 8 0.51 -3.30 -8.10
N ASN A 9 0.54 -3.44 -9.42
CA ASN A 9 -0.13 -2.52 -10.33
C ASN A 9 -0.77 -3.26 -11.52
N HIS A 10 -1.51 -2.51 -12.35
CA HIS A 10 -2.22 -3.06 -13.51
C HIS A 10 -1.33 -3.68 -14.59
N VAL A 11 -0.02 -3.40 -14.60
CA VAL A 11 0.93 -3.99 -15.54
C VAL A 11 1.33 -5.40 -15.09
N THR A 12 1.49 -5.61 -13.78
CA THR A 12 2.01 -6.86 -13.21
C THR A 12 0.95 -7.76 -12.58
N ALA A 13 -0.25 -7.24 -12.28
CA ALA A 13 -1.30 -7.96 -11.58
C ALA A 13 -2.71 -7.74 -12.17
N PRO A 14 -3.49 -8.81 -12.34
CA PRO A 14 -4.89 -8.71 -12.76
C PRO A 14 -5.75 -8.02 -11.68
N VAL A 15 -6.90 -7.48 -12.08
CA VAL A 15 -7.81 -6.76 -11.17
C VAL A 15 -8.24 -7.59 -9.96
N ALA A 16 -8.54 -8.88 -10.16
CA ALA A 16 -8.94 -9.79 -9.10
C ALA A 16 -7.87 -10.00 -8.00
N LEU A 17 -6.60 -9.73 -8.30
CA LEU A 17 -5.53 -9.74 -7.29
C LEU A 17 -5.41 -8.37 -6.61
N ARG A 18 -5.55 -7.28 -7.37
CA ARG A 18 -5.49 -5.90 -6.86
C ARG A 18 -6.62 -5.59 -5.88
N GLU A 19 -7.82 -6.07 -6.14
CA GLU A 19 -8.97 -5.89 -5.24
C GLU A 19 -8.75 -6.53 -3.86
N LYS A 20 -7.93 -7.57 -3.76
CA LYS A 20 -7.64 -8.25 -2.49
C LYS A 20 -6.66 -7.48 -1.59
N VAL A 21 -5.91 -6.54 -2.15
CA VAL A 21 -4.92 -5.75 -1.42
C VAL A 21 -5.27 -4.27 -1.38
N ALA A 22 -6.33 -3.86 -2.09
CA ALA A 22 -6.79 -2.48 -2.09
C ALA A 22 -7.29 -2.09 -0.69
N PHE A 23 -6.81 -0.95 -0.20
CA PHE A 23 -7.33 -0.35 1.04
C PHE A 23 -8.58 0.47 0.73
N ALA A 24 -9.65 0.23 1.48
CA ALA A 24 -10.78 1.15 1.53
C ALA A 24 -10.36 2.45 2.24
N PRO A 25 -10.97 3.61 1.92
CA PRO A 25 -10.60 4.90 2.52
C PRO A 25 -10.60 4.89 4.05
N GLU A 26 -11.54 4.17 4.66
CA GLU A 26 -11.71 4.07 6.11
C GLU A 26 -10.61 3.21 6.77
N GLN A 27 -9.94 2.35 6.00
CA GLN A 27 -8.87 1.47 6.46
C GLN A 27 -7.50 2.14 6.41
N LEU A 28 -7.31 3.17 5.57
CA LEU A 28 -6.00 3.77 5.32
C LEU A 28 -5.32 4.32 6.58
N GLY A 29 -6.09 4.97 7.46
CA GLY A 29 -5.56 5.53 8.71
C GLY A 29 -5.02 4.45 9.65
N HIS A 30 -5.78 3.36 9.83
CA HIS A 30 -5.37 2.23 10.65
C HIS A 30 -4.17 1.50 10.03
N ALA A 31 -4.21 1.20 8.73
CA ALA A 31 -3.12 0.53 8.02
C ALA A 31 -1.80 1.33 8.11
N LEU A 32 -1.85 2.65 7.96
CA LEU A 32 -0.67 3.51 8.08
C LEU A 32 -0.09 3.48 9.50
N PHE A 33 -0.93 3.51 10.52
CA PHE A 33 -0.49 3.41 11.91
C PHE A 33 0.16 2.05 12.22
N ASP A 34 -0.49 0.97 11.81
CA ASP A 34 -0.01 -0.40 12.02
C ASP A 34 1.33 -0.61 11.31
N LEU A 35 1.45 -0.18 10.05
CA LEU A 35 2.71 -0.29 9.30
C LEU A 35 3.82 0.57 9.90
N LYS A 36 3.53 1.80 10.34
CA LYS A 36 4.52 2.64 11.00
C LYS A 36 5.03 2.02 12.30
N SER A 37 4.15 1.37 13.06
CA SER A 37 4.53 0.72 14.33
C SER A 37 5.33 -0.58 14.15
N THR A 38 5.10 -1.30 13.05
CA THR A 38 5.70 -2.63 12.80
C THR A 38 6.96 -2.58 11.93
N ALA A 39 7.04 -1.67 10.97
CA ALA A 39 8.13 -1.63 9.99
C ALA A 39 9.42 -0.96 10.53
N GLY A 40 9.36 -0.23 11.64
CA GLY A 40 10.51 0.50 12.19
C GLY A 40 11.04 1.61 11.27
N LEU A 41 10.25 2.03 10.28
CA LEU A 41 10.59 3.06 9.30
C LEU A 41 10.24 4.45 9.82
N ARG A 42 11.06 5.44 9.46
CA ARG A 42 10.85 6.84 9.87
C ARG A 42 9.64 7.48 9.18
N GLU A 43 9.49 7.16 7.90
CA GLU A 43 8.46 7.67 7.01
C GLU A 43 7.87 6.51 6.21
N ILE A 44 6.57 6.57 5.98
CA ILE A 44 5.81 5.57 5.23
C ILE A 44 4.61 6.25 4.59
N ALA A 45 4.23 5.80 3.40
CA ALA A 45 3.04 6.27 2.70
C ALA A 45 2.29 5.05 2.15
N ILE A 46 0.99 5.21 1.89
CA ILE A 46 0.19 4.19 1.20
C ILE A 46 -0.47 4.88 0.00
N LEU A 47 -0.28 4.30 -1.19
CA LEU A 47 -0.97 4.72 -2.40
C LEU A 47 -1.87 3.58 -2.88
N SER A 48 -3.18 3.71 -2.63
CA SER A 48 -4.20 2.74 -3.05
C SER A 48 -5.16 3.40 -4.02
N THR A 49 -5.22 2.90 -5.25
CA THR A 49 -6.10 3.37 -6.33
C THR A 49 -6.67 2.19 -7.09
N CYS A 50 -7.55 2.43 -8.08
CA CYS A 50 -8.03 1.38 -8.96
C CYS A 50 -6.95 0.71 -9.83
N ASN A 51 -5.76 1.31 -9.97
CA ASN A 51 -4.70 0.83 -10.88
C ASN A 51 -3.44 0.32 -10.17
N ARG A 52 -3.31 0.56 -8.87
CA ARG A 52 -2.14 0.18 -8.07
C ARG A 52 -2.44 0.22 -6.57
N THR A 53 -1.71 -0.60 -5.83
CA THR A 53 -1.57 -0.51 -4.38
C THR A 53 -0.09 -0.64 -4.04
N GLU A 54 0.47 0.40 -3.42
CA GLU A 54 1.89 0.56 -3.14
C GLU A 54 2.08 1.13 -1.72
N VAL A 55 3.14 0.71 -1.04
CA VAL A 55 3.61 1.17 0.27
C VAL A 55 5.08 1.56 0.17
#